data_AF-A0A3M0KW66-F1
#
_entry.id   AF-A0A3M0KW66-F1
#
_cell.length_a   1.000
_cell.length_b   1.000
_cell.length_c   1.000
_cell.angle_alpha   90.00
_cell.angle_beta   90.00
_cell.angle_gamma   90.00
#
_symmetry.space_group_name_H-M   'P 1'
#
loop_
_entity.id
_entity.type
_entity.pdbx_description
1 polymer ?
#
loop_
_entity_poly.entity_id
_entity_poly.type
_entity_poly.pdbx_seq_one_letter_code
_entity_poly.pdbx_strand_id
1 'polypeptide(L)'
;MHQPSPVPSVSPVVYKGSRGGHNVRAVHHPFSQATIRDLCKAHRDYGQDSPYFRGLFRSNLEAAVVIPADLRQLFSCLLDSTEFKLWEAAWKQLLRAALPSLLTDPETAIIENENALTLEHLMGEGRWTDPTDQASGIPTKALQTIREHAVTAFFSMVPDGPIIPYYKIVQGTKEAFTKFVERLTRPIEVQVSEVAVREGILREMVFTNASNLCRTAILGLPLDPPPTLQDMLRVCQLKVP
;
A
#
# COMPACT_ATOMS: atom_id res chain seq x y z
N MET A 1 -21.15 -7.14 -30.87
CA MET A 1 -19.68 -7.06 -30.97
C MET A 1 -19.22 -6.05 -29.94
N HIS A 2 -18.80 -6.51 -28.76
CA HIS A 2 -18.38 -5.63 -27.67
C HIS A 2 -16.99 -5.08 -27.96
N GLN A 3 -16.90 -3.76 -28.08
CA GLN A 3 -15.67 -3.01 -28.21
C GLN A 3 -14.93 -3.09 -26.85
N PRO A 4 -13.68 -3.57 -26.79
CA PRO A 4 -12.93 -3.57 -25.55
C PRO A 4 -12.72 -2.12 -25.09
N SER A 5 -12.94 -1.87 -23.80
CA SER A 5 -12.65 -0.58 -23.17
C SER A 5 -11.17 -0.22 -23.37
N PRO A 6 -10.84 1.05 -23.64
CA PRO A 6 -9.45 1.46 -23.79
C PRO A 6 -8.73 1.23 -22.46
N VAL A 7 -7.71 0.39 -22.50
CA VAL A 7 -6.76 0.22 -21.40
C VAL A 7 -6.10 1.60 -21.20
N PRO A 8 -6.12 2.18 -19.98
CA PRO A 8 -5.44 3.45 -19.75
C PRO A 8 -3.95 3.28 -20.05
N SER A 9 -3.45 4.16 -20.91
CA SER A 9 -2.08 4.18 -21.41
C SER A 9 -1.08 4.25 -20.25
N VAL A 10 -0.37 3.16 -20.03
CA VAL A 10 0.87 3.10 -19.24
C VAL A 10 1.91 3.96 -19.95
N SER A 11 2.28 5.09 -19.34
CA SER A 11 3.37 5.93 -19.85
C SER A 11 4.71 5.34 -19.41
N PRO A 12 5.57 4.83 -20.31
CA PRO A 12 6.92 4.45 -19.96
C PRO A 12 7.86 5.65 -20.03
N VAL A 13 8.85 5.66 -19.14
CA VAL A 13 10.00 6.56 -19.18
C VAL A 13 10.76 6.37 -20.50
N VAL A 14 11.01 7.46 -21.23
CA VAL A 14 11.88 7.46 -22.42
C VAL A 14 13.27 7.94 -22.03
N TYR A 15 14.25 7.04 -22.07
CA TYR A 15 15.66 7.41 -21.97
C TYR A 15 16.13 7.97 -23.31
N LYS A 16 16.21 9.30 -23.43
CA LYS A 16 16.78 9.93 -24.62
C LYS A 16 18.30 10.00 -24.46
N GLY A 17 19.01 9.10 -25.13
CA GLY A 17 20.46 9.17 -25.22
C GLY A 17 20.89 10.39 -26.04
N SER A 18 21.54 11.36 -25.41
CA SER A 18 22.28 12.40 -26.14
C SER A 18 23.59 11.81 -26.65
N ARG A 19 23.79 11.86 -27.98
CA ARG A 19 25.07 11.56 -28.60
C ARG A 19 26.08 12.65 -28.23
N GLY A 20 26.82 12.41 -27.15
CA GLY A 20 27.95 13.24 -26.75
C GLY A 20 27.95 13.52 -25.24
N GLY A 21 28.76 12.76 -24.51
CA GLY A 21 29.41 13.10 -23.23
C GLY A 21 28.57 13.75 -22.11
N HIS A 22 28.37 12.99 -21.03
CA HIS A 22 28.04 13.44 -19.67
C HIS A 22 26.90 14.45 -19.53
N ASN A 23 25.67 13.93 -19.42
CA ASN A 23 24.67 14.28 -18.40
C ASN A 23 23.30 13.75 -18.85
N VAL A 24 22.92 12.57 -18.35
CA VAL A 24 21.55 12.07 -18.47
C VAL A 24 20.74 12.81 -17.42
N ARG A 25 20.21 13.99 -17.75
CA ARG A 25 19.31 14.71 -16.85
C ARG A 25 17.99 13.95 -16.79
N ALA A 26 17.67 13.38 -15.63
CA ALA A 26 16.36 12.78 -15.40
C ALA A 26 15.30 13.86 -15.66
N VAL A 27 14.40 13.61 -16.62
CA VAL A 27 13.27 14.51 -16.87
C VAL A 27 12.15 14.07 -15.93
N HIS A 28 11.89 14.88 -14.91
CA HIS A 28 10.76 14.69 -14.01
C HIS A 28 9.45 14.77 -14.79
N HIS A 29 8.60 13.76 -14.63
CA HIS A 29 7.25 13.74 -15.16
C HIS A 29 6.30 13.50 -13.98
N PRO A 30 5.63 14.55 -13.46
CA PRO A 30 4.69 14.37 -12.36
C PRO A 30 3.52 13.48 -12.80
N PHE A 31 2.77 12.95 -11.83
CA PHE A 31 1.52 12.27 -12.12
C PHE A 31 0.61 13.16 -12.97
N SER A 32 0.03 12.58 -14.01
CA SER A 32 -0.96 13.30 -14.79
C SER A 32 -2.15 13.68 -13.91
N GLN A 33 -2.74 14.85 -14.14
CA GLN A 33 -3.95 15.27 -13.41
C GLN A 33 -5.10 14.28 -13.61
N ALA A 34 -5.12 13.53 -14.73
CA ALA A 34 -6.09 12.45 -14.94
C ALA A 34 -5.84 11.28 -13.97
N THR A 35 -4.59 10.83 -13.84
CA THR A 35 -4.18 9.77 -12.91
C THR A 35 -4.56 10.11 -11.47
N ILE A 36 -4.26 11.34 -11.01
CA ILE A 36 -4.61 11.78 -9.64
C ILE A 36 -6.13 11.73 -9.46
N ARG A 37 -6.91 12.27 -10.40
CA ARG A 37 -8.38 12.26 -10.32
C ARG A 37 -8.95 10.84 -10.30
N ASP A 38 -8.42 9.94 -11.11
CA ASP A 38 -8.90 8.57 -11.20
C ASP A 38 -8.61 7.80 -9.90
N LEU A 39 -7.42 8.00 -9.30
CA LEU A 39 -7.08 7.43 -8.00
C LEU A 39 -7.97 7.98 -6.89
N CYS A 40 -8.15 9.31 -6.81
CA CYS A 40 -9.01 9.91 -5.79
C CYS A 40 -10.50 9.55 -5.99
N LYS A 41 -10.95 9.33 -7.23
CA LYS A 41 -12.28 8.80 -7.50
C LYS A 41 -12.41 7.34 -7.04
N ALA A 42 -11.47 6.48 -7.42
CA ALA A 42 -11.48 5.08 -7.01
C ALA A 42 -11.42 4.91 -5.48
N HIS A 43 -10.63 5.75 -4.80
CA HIS A 43 -10.58 5.79 -3.34
C HIS A 43 -11.95 6.14 -2.73
N ARG A 44 -12.61 7.18 -3.24
CA ARG A 44 -13.93 7.60 -2.76
C ARG A 44 -15.04 6.59 -3.05
N ASP A 45 -15.03 6.00 -4.25
CA ASP A 45 -16.11 5.12 -4.71
C ASP A 45 -16.00 3.71 -4.12
N TYR A 46 -14.77 3.20 -3.90
CA TYR A 46 -14.53 1.81 -3.50
C TYR A 46 -13.83 1.67 -2.14
N GLY A 47 -13.21 2.72 -1.63
CA GLY A 47 -12.46 2.72 -0.37
C GLY A 47 -11.01 2.25 -0.52
N GLN A 48 -10.19 2.65 0.44
CA GLN A 48 -8.75 2.36 0.55
C GLN A 48 -8.42 0.87 0.44
N ASP A 49 -9.22 0.03 1.06
CA ASP A 49 -8.91 -1.40 1.20
C ASP A 49 -9.46 -2.24 0.03
N SER A 50 -10.20 -1.64 -0.90
CA SER A 50 -10.75 -2.39 -2.02
C SER A 50 -9.66 -2.97 -2.93
N PRO A 51 -9.79 -4.23 -3.39
CA PRO A 51 -8.83 -4.82 -4.33
C PRO A 51 -8.66 -4.00 -5.61
N TYR A 52 -9.75 -3.37 -6.08
CA TYR A 52 -9.73 -2.49 -7.26
C TYR A 52 -8.84 -1.27 -7.04
N PHE A 53 -9.08 -0.51 -5.96
CA PHE A 53 -8.25 0.67 -5.66
C PHE A 53 -6.80 0.26 -5.39
N ARG A 54 -6.56 -0.80 -4.61
CA ARG A 54 -5.19 -1.29 -4.32
C ARG A 54 -4.44 -1.67 -5.60
N GLY A 55 -5.10 -2.38 -6.52
CA GLY A 55 -4.52 -2.74 -7.82
C GLY A 55 -4.21 -1.52 -8.68
N LEU A 56 -5.16 -0.58 -8.78
CA LEU A 56 -4.98 0.66 -9.54
C LEU A 56 -3.89 1.56 -8.94
N PHE A 57 -3.84 1.66 -7.62
CA PHE A 57 -2.87 2.48 -6.90
C PHE A 57 -1.45 1.94 -7.08
N ARG A 58 -1.24 0.63 -6.88
CA ARG A 58 0.09 0.01 -7.06
C ARG A 58 0.60 0.13 -8.49
N SER A 59 -0.23 -0.15 -9.49
CA SER A 59 0.21 -0.10 -10.89
C SER A 59 0.66 1.31 -11.33
N ASN A 60 0.01 2.35 -10.82
CA ASN A 60 0.40 3.74 -11.11
C ASN A 60 1.68 4.16 -10.38
N LEU A 61 1.91 3.67 -9.15
CA LEU A 61 3.10 4.05 -8.36
C LEU A 61 4.35 3.23 -8.71
N GLU A 62 4.20 1.97 -9.10
CA GLU A 62 5.34 1.10 -9.46
C GLU A 62 6.03 1.52 -10.76
N ALA A 63 5.25 2.00 -11.75
CA ALA A 63 5.75 2.39 -13.07
C ALA A 63 6.47 3.74 -13.11
N ALA A 64 6.37 4.55 -12.05
CA ALA A 64 6.88 5.92 -12.01
C ALA A 64 8.07 6.07 -11.05
N VAL A 65 9.04 6.89 -11.45
CA VAL A 65 9.97 7.52 -10.51
C VAL A 65 9.21 8.67 -9.85
N VAL A 66 8.95 8.55 -8.55
CA VAL A 66 8.08 9.48 -7.83
C VAL A 66 8.90 10.25 -6.80
N ILE A 67 8.85 11.58 -6.85
CA ILE A 67 9.52 12.46 -5.89
C ILE A 67 8.62 12.75 -4.67
N PRO A 68 9.19 13.20 -3.54
CA PRO A 68 8.40 13.57 -2.36
C PRO A 68 7.25 14.54 -2.63
N ALA A 69 7.44 15.55 -3.50
CA ALA A 69 6.41 16.52 -3.84
C ALA A 69 5.18 15.87 -4.51
N ASP A 70 5.40 14.94 -5.44
CA ASP A 70 4.32 14.22 -6.14
C ASP A 70 3.51 13.34 -5.17
N LEU A 71 4.20 12.67 -4.23
CA LEU A 71 3.53 11.87 -3.20
C LEU A 71 2.66 12.77 -2.32
N ARG A 72 3.21 13.89 -1.83
CA ARG A 72 2.44 14.85 -1.02
C ARG A 72 1.21 15.36 -1.77
N GLN A 73 1.35 15.69 -3.06
CA GLN A 73 0.22 16.10 -3.88
C GLN A 73 -0.83 14.99 -3.99
N LEU A 74 -0.42 13.76 -4.31
CA LEU A 74 -1.34 12.63 -4.45
C LEU A 74 -2.07 12.33 -3.13
N PHE A 75 -1.35 12.20 -2.02
CA PHE A 75 -1.95 11.87 -0.73
C PHE A 75 -2.80 13.00 -0.17
N SER A 76 -2.49 14.27 -0.47
CA SER A 76 -3.37 15.41 -0.12
C SER A 76 -4.74 15.37 -0.83
N CYS A 77 -4.84 14.63 -1.94
CA CYS A 77 -6.10 14.40 -2.65
C CYS A 77 -6.84 13.14 -2.16
N LEU A 78 -6.11 12.17 -1.62
CA LEU A 78 -6.67 10.91 -1.10
C LEU A 78 -7.18 11.03 0.34
N LEU A 79 -6.55 11.89 1.15
CA LEU A 79 -6.77 12.01 2.59
C LEU A 79 -7.38 13.37 2.94
N ASP A 80 -8.16 13.42 4.01
CA ASP A 80 -8.55 14.71 4.59
C ASP A 80 -7.36 15.41 5.28
N SER A 81 -7.59 16.63 5.79
CA SER A 81 -6.53 17.44 6.39
C SER A 81 -5.87 16.81 7.63
N THR A 82 -6.63 16.05 8.43
CA THR A 82 -6.14 15.40 9.65
C THR A 82 -5.45 14.09 9.29
N GLU A 83 -6.08 13.28 8.46
CA GLU A 83 -5.53 12.04 7.92
C GLU A 83 -4.19 12.29 7.22
N PHE A 84 -4.10 13.35 6.41
CA PHE A 84 -2.86 13.72 5.73
C PHE A 84 -1.72 14.03 6.72
N LYS A 85 -2.00 14.72 7.83
CA LYS A 85 -1.00 15.00 8.87
C LYS A 85 -0.54 13.73 9.59
N LEU A 86 -1.47 12.82 9.87
CA LEU A 86 -1.15 11.52 10.48
C LEU A 86 -0.30 10.67 9.55
N TRP A 87 -0.69 10.60 8.27
CA TRP A 87 0.07 9.93 7.22
C TRP A 87 1.49 10.50 7.09
N GLU A 88 1.62 11.83 7.02
CA GLU A 88 2.92 12.50 6.89
C GLU A 88 3.82 12.20 8.09
N ALA A 89 3.27 12.20 9.31
CA ALA A 89 4.00 11.84 10.52
C ALA A 89 4.47 10.37 10.49
N ALA A 90 3.58 9.44 10.11
CA ALA A 90 3.92 8.02 9.99
C ALA A 90 4.99 7.78 8.92
N TRP A 91 4.84 8.42 7.76
CA TRP A 91 5.82 8.35 6.67
C TRP A 91 7.19 8.89 7.10
N LYS A 92 7.22 10.02 7.83
CA LYS A 92 8.46 10.59 8.35
C LYS A 92 9.17 9.66 9.34
N GLN A 93 8.43 8.95 10.20
CA GLN A 93 9.02 7.97 11.11
C GLN A 93 9.63 6.78 10.36
N LEU A 94 8.91 6.27 9.37
CA LEU A 94 9.35 5.21 8.48
C LEU A 94 10.64 5.59 7.74
N LEU A 95 10.72 6.79 7.16
CA LEU A 95 11.94 7.28 6.50
C LEU A 95 13.09 7.52 7.47
N ARG A 96 12.81 7.99 8.69
CA ARG A 96 13.83 8.15 9.73
C ARG A 96 14.47 6.80 10.10
N ALA A 97 13.68 5.73 10.17
CA ALA A 97 14.17 4.39 10.43
C ALA A 97 14.98 3.81 9.25
N ALA A 98 14.62 4.14 8.01
CA ALA A 98 15.32 3.68 6.81
C ALA A 98 16.60 4.48 6.48
N LEU A 99 16.73 5.71 6.98
CA LEU A 99 17.84 6.60 6.66
C LEU A 99 19.23 5.99 6.94
N PRO A 100 19.50 5.30 8.08
CA PRO A 100 20.81 4.69 8.33
C PRO A 100 21.21 3.67 7.25
N SER A 101 20.27 2.83 6.80
CA SER A 101 20.56 1.86 5.72
C SER A 101 20.88 2.54 4.39
N LEU A 102 20.18 3.64 4.06
CA LEU A 102 20.47 4.43 2.86
C LEU A 102 21.84 5.12 2.93
N LEU A 103 22.29 5.52 4.12
CA LEU A 103 23.61 6.14 4.27
C LEU A 103 24.76 5.15 4.07
N THR A 104 24.54 3.86 4.34
CA THR A 104 25.54 2.80 4.16
C THR A 104 25.54 2.16 2.78
N ASP A 105 24.53 2.44 1.96
CA ASP A 105 24.34 1.79 0.66
C ASP A 105 25.14 2.53 -0.43
N PRO A 106 26.01 1.84 -1.19
CA PRO A 106 26.86 2.47 -2.22
C PRO A 106 26.10 3.24 -3.30
N GLU A 107 24.85 2.86 -3.59
CA GLU A 107 24.01 3.55 -4.60
C GLU A 107 23.40 4.86 -4.08
N THR A 108 23.43 5.09 -2.77
CA THR A 108 22.84 6.27 -2.13
C THR A 108 23.79 7.04 -1.22
N ALA A 109 25.00 6.49 -0.97
CA ALA A 109 26.01 7.07 -0.09
C ALA A 109 26.65 8.37 -0.62
N ILE A 110 26.61 8.60 -1.94
CA ILE A 110 27.18 9.79 -2.57
C ILE A 110 26.11 10.46 -3.43
N ILE A 111 25.66 11.64 -3.00
CA ILE A 111 24.82 12.53 -3.81
C ILE A 111 25.74 13.40 -4.67
N GLU A 112 25.28 13.88 -5.83
CA GLU A 112 26.04 14.70 -6.80
C GLU A 112 26.80 15.90 -6.19
N ASN A 113 26.47 16.33 -4.96
CA ASN A 113 27.09 17.44 -4.23
C ASN A 113 27.88 17.03 -2.97
N GLU A 114 28.30 15.76 -2.83
CA GLU A 114 29.06 15.21 -1.69
C GLU A 114 28.40 15.36 -0.30
N ASN A 115 27.16 15.84 -0.23
CA ASN A 115 26.38 15.89 1.00
C ASN A 115 25.74 14.54 1.28
N ALA A 116 25.78 14.11 2.54
CA ALA A 116 25.04 12.94 2.99
C ALA A 116 23.54 13.17 2.86
N LEU A 117 22.81 12.10 2.53
CA LEU A 117 21.35 12.09 2.52
C LEU A 117 20.83 12.46 3.91
N THR A 118 19.83 13.35 3.98
CA THR A 118 19.19 13.73 5.25
C THR A 118 17.70 13.43 5.20
N LEU A 119 17.06 13.41 6.38
CA LEU A 119 15.61 13.27 6.45
C LEU A 119 14.87 14.39 5.68
N GLU A 120 15.43 15.61 5.64
CA GLU A 120 14.86 16.71 4.87
C GLU A 120 14.89 16.43 3.36
N HIS A 121 15.94 15.78 2.84
CA HIS A 121 15.97 15.33 1.43
C HIS A 121 14.85 14.32 1.17
N LEU A 122 14.74 13.31 2.05
CA LEU A 122 13.74 12.24 1.90
C LEU A 122 12.30 12.76 1.97
N MET A 123 12.05 13.80 2.77
CA MET A 123 10.73 14.39 2.94
C MET A 123 10.45 15.56 1.97
N GLY A 124 11.44 16.02 1.19
CA GLY A 124 11.33 17.23 0.37
C GLY A 124 11.07 18.49 1.19
N GLU A 125 11.68 18.59 2.37
CA GLU A 125 11.51 19.68 3.34
C GLU A 125 12.71 20.65 3.32
N GLY A 126 12.54 21.81 3.98
CA GLY A 126 13.61 22.79 4.11
C GLY A 126 14.00 23.38 2.76
N ARG A 127 15.27 23.24 2.37
CA ARG A 127 15.76 23.69 1.06
C ARG A 127 15.36 22.79 -0.11
N TRP A 128 14.80 21.60 0.16
CA TRP A 128 14.49 20.58 -0.84
C TRP A 128 13.03 20.61 -1.28
N THR A 129 12.36 21.76 -1.18
CA THR A 129 10.95 21.89 -1.58
C THR A 129 10.76 21.96 -3.10
N ASP A 130 11.80 22.30 -3.86
CA ASP A 130 11.71 22.39 -5.32
C ASP A 130 11.66 20.98 -5.96
N PRO A 131 10.64 20.69 -6.79
CA PRO A 131 10.51 19.40 -7.46
C PRO A 131 11.69 19.04 -8.38
N THR A 132 12.33 20.04 -9.00
CA THR A 132 13.50 19.82 -9.88
C THR A 132 14.68 19.35 -9.05
N ASP A 133 14.92 20.01 -7.91
CA ASP A 133 16.00 19.64 -6.98
C ASP A 133 15.77 18.26 -6.38
N GLN A 134 14.52 17.90 -6.08
CA GLN A 134 14.18 16.54 -5.64
C GLN A 134 14.45 15.50 -6.74
N ALA A 135 14.10 15.79 -7.98
CA ALA A 135 14.22 14.85 -9.09
C ALA A 135 15.67 14.60 -9.52
N SER A 136 16.56 15.60 -9.43
CA SER A 136 17.99 15.43 -9.73
C SER A 136 18.83 15.11 -8.51
N GLY A 137 18.46 15.63 -7.34
CA GLY A 137 19.29 15.55 -6.13
C GLY A 137 19.05 14.32 -5.27
N ILE A 138 17.99 13.54 -5.51
CA ILE A 138 17.71 12.32 -4.75
C ILE A 138 18.05 11.09 -5.59
N PRO A 139 18.96 10.21 -5.13
CA PRO A 139 19.27 8.97 -5.84
C PRO A 139 18.04 8.09 -6.09
N THR A 140 18.00 7.39 -7.23
CA THR A 140 16.85 6.54 -7.63
C THR A 140 16.44 5.52 -6.56
N LYS A 141 17.41 4.88 -5.90
CA LYS A 141 17.14 3.92 -4.83
C LYS A 141 16.50 4.57 -3.61
N ALA A 142 16.92 5.79 -3.25
CA ALA A 142 16.27 6.57 -2.21
C ALA A 142 14.84 6.95 -2.63
N LEU A 143 14.59 7.34 -3.90
CA LEU A 143 13.23 7.59 -4.41
C LEU A 143 12.32 6.35 -4.32
N GLN A 144 12.85 5.16 -4.59
CA GLN A 144 12.11 3.90 -4.40
C GLN A 144 11.74 3.69 -2.93
N THR A 145 12.70 3.86 -2.01
CA THR A 145 12.46 3.78 -0.57
C THR A 145 11.43 4.81 -0.09
N ILE A 146 11.54 6.07 -0.55
CA ILE A 146 10.61 7.16 -0.27
C ILE A 146 9.18 6.76 -0.62
N ARG A 147 8.98 6.27 -1.85
CA ARG A 147 7.69 5.78 -2.35
C ARG A 147 7.17 4.59 -1.55
N GLU A 148 7.99 3.57 -1.31
CA GLU A 148 7.58 2.36 -0.58
C GLU A 148 7.11 2.67 0.84
N HIS A 149 7.82 3.56 1.54
CA HIS A 149 7.46 3.95 2.89
C HIS A 149 6.23 4.87 2.90
N ALA A 150 6.00 5.68 1.86
CA ALA A 150 4.77 6.46 1.69
C ALA A 150 3.53 5.56 1.52
N VAL A 151 3.67 4.53 0.67
CA VAL A 151 2.63 3.52 0.43
C VAL A 151 2.36 2.70 1.69
N THR A 152 3.43 2.28 2.38
CA THR A 152 3.32 1.57 3.65
C THR A 152 2.58 2.42 4.68
N ALA A 153 2.99 3.69 4.87
CA ALA A 153 2.33 4.60 5.80
C ALA A 153 0.83 4.70 5.53
N PHE A 154 0.44 4.87 4.26
CA PHE A 154 -0.95 5.02 3.85
C PHE A 154 -1.79 3.76 4.14
N PHE A 155 -1.33 2.57 3.72
CA PHE A 155 -2.11 1.35 3.95
C PHE A 155 -2.10 0.85 5.40
N SER A 156 -1.16 1.33 6.21
CA SER A 156 -1.09 1.11 7.65
C SER A 156 -1.92 2.11 8.47
N MET A 157 -2.49 3.15 7.85
CA MET A 157 -3.41 4.04 8.57
C MET A 157 -4.59 3.24 9.12
N VAL A 158 -4.90 3.49 10.39
CA VAL A 158 -6.07 2.93 11.05
C VAL A 158 -7.29 3.71 10.54
N PRO A 159 -8.37 3.04 10.10
CA PRO A 159 -9.60 3.72 9.71
C PRO A 159 -10.13 4.56 10.86
N ASP A 160 -10.70 5.73 10.54
CA ASP A 160 -11.35 6.55 11.54
C ASP A 160 -12.58 5.83 12.10
N GLY A 161 -12.67 5.72 13.42
CA GLY A 161 -13.72 4.99 14.13
C GLY A 161 -13.21 4.00 15.20
N PRO A 162 -14.12 3.41 16.00
CA PRO A 162 -13.73 2.47 17.03
C PRO A 162 -13.11 1.21 16.41
N ILE A 163 -11.83 0.95 16.73
CA ILE A 163 -11.16 -0.30 16.37
C ILE A 163 -11.90 -1.45 17.06
N ILE A 164 -12.65 -2.22 16.29
CA ILE A 164 -13.27 -3.45 16.78
C ILE A 164 -12.14 -4.47 16.97
N PRO A 165 -11.89 -4.97 18.19
CA PRO A 165 -10.87 -5.97 18.40
C PRO A 165 -11.15 -7.19 17.52
N TYR A 166 -10.14 -7.70 16.81
CA TYR A 166 -10.36 -8.78 15.82
C TYR A 166 -11.05 -10.00 16.45
N TYR A 167 -10.78 -10.28 17.73
CA TYR A 167 -11.38 -11.39 18.46
C TYR A 167 -12.89 -11.25 18.69
N LYS A 168 -13.46 -10.05 18.57
CA LYS A 168 -14.91 -9.79 18.69
C LYS A 168 -15.68 -9.92 17.38
N ILE A 169 -14.98 -10.15 16.26
CA ILE A 169 -15.62 -10.26 14.94
C ILE A 169 -16.18 -11.66 14.78
N VAL A 170 -17.50 -11.79 14.82
CA VAL A 170 -18.25 -13.05 14.64
C VAL A 170 -19.03 -13.02 13.34
N GLN A 171 -19.14 -14.16 12.66
CA GLN A 171 -19.94 -14.30 11.45
C GLN A 171 -21.42 -14.03 11.79
N GLY A 172 -22.04 -13.10 11.07
CA GLY A 172 -23.47 -12.83 11.19
C GLY A 172 -24.33 -14.02 10.76
N THR A 173 -25.55 -14.13 11.29
CA THR A 173 -26.46 -15.26 11.01
C THR A 173 -26.85 -15.41 9.53
N LYS A 174 -26.76 -14.32 8.76
CA LYS A 174 -27.01 -14.28 7.30
C LYS A 174 -25.78 -13.83 6.51
N GLU A 175 -24.63 -13.69 7.16
CA GLU A 175 -23.41 -13.22 6.52
C GLU A 175 -22.75 -14.40 5.79
N ALA A 176 -22.50 -14.25 4.49
CA ALA A 176 -21.74 -15.22 3.72
C ALA A 176 -20.34 -15.42 4.35
N PHE A 177 -19.89 -16.67 4.41
CA PHE A 177 -18.63 -17.01 5.06
C PHE A 177 -17.43 -16.24 4.48
N THR A 178 -17.40 -16.03 3.16
CA THR A 178 -16.37 -15.23 2.49
C THR A 178 -16.35 -13.77 2.95
N LYS A 179 -17.53 -13.16 3.17
CA LYS A 179 -17.64 -11.78 3.65
C LYS A 179 -17.18 -11.66 5.11
N PHE A 180 -17.47 -12.67 5.92
CA PHE A 180 -16.95 -12.76 7.27
C PHE A 180 -15.42 -12.86 7.30
N VAL A 181 -14.83 -13.76 6.51
CA VAL A 181 -13.37 -13.90 6.42
C VAL A 181 -12.73 -12.58 6.00
N GLU A 182 -13.25 -11.93 4.95
CA GLU A 182 -12.76 -10.62 4.47
C GLU A 182 -12.80 -9.55 5.58
N ARG A 183 -13.93 -9.45 6.29
CA ARG A 183 -14.12 -8.49 7.39
C ARG A 183 -13.20 -8.76 8.58
N LEU A 184 -12.80 -10.01 8.80
CA LEU A 184 -11.89 -10.42 9.87
C LEU A 184 -10.42 -10.20 9.51
N THR A 185 -10.05 -10.35 8.23
CA THR A 185 -8.67 -10.17 7.75
C THR A 185 -8.14 -8.77 8.06
N ARG A 186 -8.91 -7.72 7.74
CA ARG A 186 -8.43 -6.34 7.88
C ARG A 186 -8.08 -5.95 9.33
N PRO A 187 -8.93 -6.21 10.34
CA PRO A 187 -8.59 -5.93 11.73
C PRO A 187 -7.39 -6.72 12.26
N ILE A 188 -7.13 -7.93 11.75
CA ILE A 188 -5.91 -8.68 12.06
C ILE A 188 -4.68 -7.98 11.46
N GLU A 189 -4.74 -7.56 10.19
CA GLU A 189 -3.64 -6.82 9.56
C GLU A 189 -3.31 -5.51 10.27
N VAL A 190 -4.33 -4.85 10.83
CA VAL A 190 -4.18 -3.59 11.57
C VAL A 190 -3.64 -3.82 12.99
N GLN A 191 -4.16 -4.81 13.71
CA GLN A 191 -3.84 -5.01 15.14
C GLN A 191 -2.62 -5.90 15.38
N VAL A 192 -2.19 -6.70 14.39
CA VAL A 192 -1.07 -7.63 14.51
C VAL A 192 0.09 -7.15 13.65
N SER A 193 1.15 -6.64 14.26
CA SER A 193 2.33 -6.14 13.57
C SER A 193 3.15 -7.24 12.89
N GLU A 194 3.25 -8.42 13.50
CA GLU A 194 4.05 -9.54 12.99
C GLU A 194 3.32 -10.28 11.86
N VAL A 195 3.80 -10.10 10.62
CA VAL A 195 3.16 -10.68 9.42
C VAL A 195 3.13 -12.20 9.44
N ALA A 196 4.20 -12.83 9.96
CA ALA A 196 4.36 -14.29 9.97
C ALA A 196 3.27 -15.02 10.77
N VAL A 197 2.63 -14.37 11.74
CA VAL A 197 1.60 -14.99 12.58
C VAL A 197 0.17 -14.68 12.13
N ARG A 198 -0.03 -13.70 11.23
CA ARG A 198 -1.37 -13.23 10.82
C ARG A 198 -2.23 -14.33 10.23
N GLU A 199 -1.64 -15.18 9.38
CA GLU A 199 -2.37 -16.29 8.76
C GLU A 199 -2.85 -17.33 9.79
N GLY A 200 -2.00 -17.65 10.77
CA GLY A 200 -2.35 -18.55 11.87
C GLY A 200 -3.49 -17.99 12.72
N ILE A 201 -3.43 -16.70 13.07
CA ILE A 201 -4.49 -16.01 13.82
C ILE A 201 -5.78 -15.98 13.01
N LEU A 202 -5.72 -15.64 11.71
CA LEU A 202 -6.89 -15.60 10.85
C LEU A 202 -7.58 -16.96 10.80
N ARG A 203 -6.81 -18.04 10.61
CA ARG A 203 -7.36 -19.41 10.59
C ARG A 203 -8.06 -19.78 11.90
N GLU A 204 -7.43 -19.49 13.04
CA GLU A 204 -7.98 -19.78 14.37
C GLU A 204 -9.28 -19.00 14.62
N MET A 205 -9.26 -17.70 14.29
CA MET A 205 -10.40 -16.81 14.47
C MET A 205 -11.55 -17.16 13.54
N VAL A 206 -11.27 -17.52 12.28
CA VAL A 206 -12.29 -17.97 11.32
C VAL A 206 -13.01 -19.21 11.83
N PHE A 207 -12.28 -20.18 12.39
CA PHE A 207 -12.88 -21.37 12.98
C PHE A 207 -13.70 -21.05 14.23
N THR A 208 -13.12 -20.28 15.15
CA THR A 208 -13.74 -19.97 16.45
C THR A 208 -14.94 -19.02 16.32
N ASN A 209 -14.94 -18.12 15.36
CA ASN A 209 -15.99 -17.10 15.24
C ASN A 209 -16.95 -17.35 14.08
N ALA A 210 -16.85 -18.51 13.41
CA ALA A 210 -17.82 -18.97 12.43
C ALA A 210 -19.22 -19.17 13.07
N SER A 211 -20.25 -18.96 12.25
CA SER A 211 -21.63 -19.32 12.58
C SER A 211 -21.74 -20.83 12.86
N ASN A 212 -22.78 -21.24 13.60
CA ASN A 212 -22.99 -22.67 13.92
C ASN A 212 -23.03 -23.57 12.67
N LEU A 213 -23.65 -23.09 11.58
CA LEU A 213 -23.72 -23.83 10.32
C LEU A 213 -22.33 -24.02 9.69
N CYS A 214 -21.56 -22.92 9.56
CA CYS A 214 -20.20 -22.97 9.01
C CYS A 214 -19.25 -23.78 9.91
N ARG A 215 -19.32 -23.59 11.23
CA ARG A 215 -18.53 -24.34 12.20
C ARG A 215 -18.80 -25.85 12.10
N THR A 216 -20.07 -26.26 11.97
CA THR A 216 -20.43 -27.68 11.78
C THR A 216 -19.88 -28.23 10.47
N ALA A 217 -19.94 -27.44 9.39
CA ALA A 217 -19.37 -27.82 8.11
C ALA A 217 -17.84 -28.01 8.19
N ILE A 218 -17.13 -27.11 8.88
CA ILE A 218 -15.68 -27.16 9.10
C ILE A 218 -15.29 -28.34 9.98
N LEU A 219 -16.03 -28.63 11.05
CA LEU A 219 -15.79 -29.80 11.92
C LEU A 219 -15.93 -31.14 11.18
N GLY A 220 -16.57 -31.16 10.01
CA GLY A 220 -16.63 -32.33 9.14
C GLY A 220 -15.38 -32.56 8.28
N LEU A 221 -14.37 -31.68 8.35
CA LEU A 221 -13.09 -31.85 7.68
C LEU A 221 -12.12 -32.69 8.53
N PRO A 222 -11.11 -33.34 7.92
CA PRO A 222 -10.03 -33.97 8.67
C PRO A 222 -9.32 -32.97 9.58
N LEU A 223 -9.02 -33.39 10.82
CA LEU A 223 -8.30 -32.56 11.80
C LEU A 223 -6.78 -32.71 11.70
N ASP A 224 -6.30 -33.72 10.98
CA ASP A 224 -4.87 -33.96 10.74
C ASP A 224 -4.63 -34.25 9.24
N PRO A 225 -3.91 -33.37 8.50
CA PRO A 225 -3.44 -32.06 8.97
C PRO A 225 -4.61 -31.12 9.29
N PRO A 226 -4.41 -30.10 10.16
CA PRO A 226 -5.47 -29.15 10.49
C PRO A 226 -6.02 -28.44 9.24
N PRO A 227 -7.34 -28.20 9.15
CA PRO A 227 -7.95 -27.59 7.97
C PRO A 227 -7.30 -26.26 7.59
N THR A 228 -7.04 -26.05 6.31
CA THR A 228 -6.55 -24.76 5.81
C THR A 228 -7.70 -23.76 5.69
N LEU A 229 -7.37 -22.47 5.57
CA LEU A 229 -8.37 -21.44 5.28
C LEU A 229 -9.14 -21.75 3.98
N GLN A 230 -8.45 -22.30 2.98
CA GLN A 230 -9.09 -22.71 1.71
C GLN A 230 -10.08 -23.84 1.90
N ASP A 231 -9.76 -24.85 2.72
CA ASP A 231 -10.69 -25.95 3.02
C ASP A 231 -11.95 -25.44 3.71
N MET A 232 -11.78 -24.53 4.68
CA MET A 232 -12.89 -23.90 5.40
C MET A 232 -13.78 -23.07 4.45
N LEU A 233 -13.17 -22.26 3.57
CA LEU A 233 -13.90 -21.47 2.56
C LEU A 233 -14.73 -22.37 1.64
N ARG A 234 -14.12 -23.43 1.13
CA ARG A 234 -14.78 -24.38 0.22
C ARG A 234 -15.94 -25.11 0.90
N VAL A 235 -15.75 -25.64 2.10
CA VAL A 235 -16.79 -26.44 2.77
C VAL A 235 -17.98 -25.58 3.19
N CYS A 236 -17.74 -24.34 3.63
CA CYS A 236 -18.82 -23.43 4.01
C CYS A 236 -19.62 -22.94 2.81
N GLN A 237 -18.98 -22.68 1.65
CA GLN A 237 -19.70 -22.35 0.42
C GLN A 237 -20.58 -23.49 -0.09
N LEU A 238 -20.12 -24.74 0.04
CA LEU A 238 -20.85 -25.91 -0.47
C LEU A 238 -22.00 -26.33 0.46
N LYS A 239 -21.82 -26.23 1.77
CA LYS A 239 -22.77 -26.77 2.76
C LYS A 239 -23.66 -25.72 3.42
N VAL A 240 -23.37 -24.43 3.26
CA VAL A 240 -24.12 -23.31 3.87
C VAL A 240 -24.41 -22.25 2.80
N PRO A 241 -25.44 -22.47 1.96
CA PRO A 241 -25.85 -21.51 0.93
C PRO A 241 -26.45 -20.24 1.51
#